data_AF-A0A1E3U6C3-F1
#
_entry.id   AF-A0A1E3U6C3-F1
#
_cell.length_a   1.000
_cell.length_b   1.000
_cell.length_c   1.000
_cell.angle_alpha   90.00
_cell.angle_beta   90.00
_cell.angle_gamma   90.00
#
_symmetry.space_group_name_H-M   'P 1'
#
loop_
_entity.id
_entity.type
_entity.pdbx_description
1 polymer ?
#
loop_
_entity_poly.entity_id
_entity_poly.type
_entity_poly.pdbx_seq_one_letter_code
_entity_poly.pdbx_strand_id
1 'polypeptide(L)' 'MVQETLDEAVCGINDLQEEFDENDSEIETVARECIAATVAYILEWFGIPIDTEEAIRERDW' A
#
# COMPACT_ATOMS: atom_id res chain seq x y z
N MET A 1 3.25 14.34 8.64
CA MET A 1 4.46 13.98 7.86
C MET A 1 4.03 13.17 6.64
N VAL A 2 4.84 13.11 5.57
CA VAL A 2 4.49 12.30 4.37
C VAL A 2 4.24 10.84 4.73
N GLN A 3 5.04 10.28 5.65
CA GLN A 3 4.88 8.91 6.12
C GLN A 3 3.50 8.65 6.76
N GLU A 4 2.96 9.58 7.56
CA GLU A 4 1.64 9.40 8.18
C GLU A 4 0.52 9.29 7.13
N THR A 5 0.63 10.01 6.01
CA THR A 5 -0.33 9.90 4.90
C THR A 5 -0.17 8.58 4.14
N LEU A 6 1.06 8.07 4.03
CA LEU A 6 1.32 6.76 3.44
C LEU A 6 0.80 5.64 4.33
N ASP A 7 1.02 5.74 5.64
CA ASP A 7 0.49 4.82 6.64
C ASP A 7 -1.05 4.78 6.58
N GLU A 8 -1.73 5.93 6.51
CA GLU A 8 -3.20 6.00 6.35
C GLU A 8 -3.69 5.34 5.05
N ALA A 9 -2.98 5.57 3.94
CA ALA A 9 -3.33 4.94 2.67
C ALA A 9 -3.16 3.41 2.71
N VAL A 10 -2.13 2.91 3.38
CA VAL A 10 -1.87 1.49 3.55
C VAL A 10 -2.91 0.83 4.46
N CYS A 11 -3.32 1.49 5.55
CA CYS A 11 -4.43 1.01 6.38
C CYS A 11 -5.73 0.85 5.58
N GLY A 12 -6.07 1.82 4.73
CA GLY A 12 -7.25 1.69 3.87
C GLY A 12 -7.17 0.55 2.84
N ILE A 13 -5.96 0.12 2.47
CA ILE A 13 -5.74 -1.06 1.63
C ILE A 13 -5.92 -2.35 2.44
N ASN A 14 -5.47 -2.40 3.70
CA ASN A 14 -5.72 -3.54 4.58
C ASN A 14 -7.22 -3.74 4.82
N ASP A 15 -7.97 -2.65 5.05
CA ASP A 15 -9.44 -2.69 5.19
C ASP A 15 -10.10 -3.27 3.92
N LEU A 16 -9.61 -2.86 2.73
CA LEU A 16 -10.09 -3.40 1.47
C LEU A 16 -9.79 -4.90 1.36
N GLN A 17 -8.61 -5.34 1.80
CA GLN A 17 -8.24 -6.76 1.82
C GLN A 17 -9.17 -7.57 2.72
N GLU A 18 -9.49 -7.06 3.92
CA GLU A 18 -10.43 -7.70 4.84
C GLU A 18 -11.82 -7.85 4.20
N GLU A 19 -12.33 -6.81 3.55
CA GLU A 19 -13.60 -6.87 2.80
C GLU A 19 -13.60 -7.92 1.67
N PHE A 20 -12.48 -8.07 0.94
CA PHE A 20 -12.36 -9.12 -0.07
C PHE A 20 -12.41 -10.51 0.58
N ASP A 21 -11.64 -10.72 1.66
CA ASP A 21 -11.57 -12.00 2.38
C ASP A 21 -12.94 -12.38 2.98
N GLU A 22 -13.70 -11.41 3.51
CA GLU A 22 -15.08 -11.60 3.98
C GLU A 22 -16.04 -12.06 2.87
N ASN A 23 -15.72 -11.76 1.61
CA ASN A 23 -16.47 -12.18 0.43
C ASN A 23 -15.91 -13.45 -0.24
N ASP A 24 -15.15 -14.28 0.49
CA ASP A 24 -14.52 -15.52 -0.01
C ASP A 24 -13.57 -15.25 -1.20
N SER A 25 -12.93 -14.07 -1.24
CA SER A 25 -12.01 -13.68 -2.30
C SER A 25 -10.72 -13.14 -1.71
N GLU A 26 -9.56 -13.62 -2.15
CA GLU A 26 -8.29 -12.99 -1.75
C GLU A 26 -7.97 -11.80 -2.67
N ILE A 27 -7.29 -10.79 -2.15
CA ILE A 27 -6.60 -9.83 -3.02
C ILE A 27 -5.52 -10.59 -3.79
N GLU A 28 -5.66 -10.56 -5.11
CA GLU A 28 -4.75 -11.24 -6.03
C GLU A 28 -3.33 -10.64 -5.94
N THR A 29 -2.30 -11.49 -6.04
CA THR A 29 -0.90 -11.10 -5.81
C THR A 29 -0.45 -9.94 -6.72
N VAL A 30 -0.96 -9.85 -7.95
CA VAL A 30 -0.67 -8.73 -8.86
C VAL A 30 -1.27 -7.42 -8.35
N ALA A 31 -2.42 -7.44 -7.67
CA ALA A 31 -2.98 -6.23 -7.07
C ALA A 31 -2.06 -5.67 -5.96
N ARG A 32 -1.52 -6.55 -5.11
CA ARG A 32 -0.53 -6.18 -4.08
C ARG A 32 0.75 -5.59 -4.70
N GLU A 33 1.26 -6.19 -5.78
CA GLU A 33 2.42 -5.65 -6.52
C GLU A 33 2.11 -4.30 -7.18
N CYS A 34 0.90 -4.14 -7.75
CA CYS A 34 0.47 -2.88 -8.37
C CYS A 34 0.38 -1.74 -7.36
N ILE A 35 -0.04 -2.02 -6.13
CA ILE A 35 -0.07 -1.06 -5.03
C ILE A 35 1.35 -0.60 -4.69
N ALA A 36 2.28 -1.52 -4.47
CA ALA A 36 3.67 -1.20 -4.18
C ALA A 36 4.33 -0.38 -5.31
N ALA A 37 4.08 -0.76 -6.57
CA ALA A 37 4.58 -0.03 -7.74
C ALA A 37 4.00 1.40 -7.82
N THR A 38 2.73 1.58 -7.45
CA THR A 38 2.09 2.90 -7.43
C THR A 38 2.69 3.80 -6.34
N VAL A 39 2.94 3.26 -5.14
CA VAL A 39 3.59 4.00 -4.04
C VAL A 39 5.01 4.41 -4.46
N ALA A 40 5.79 3.49 -5.03
CA ALA A 40 7.13 3.79 -5.55
C ALA A 40 7.10 4.94 -6.58
N TYR A 41 6.15 4.89 -7.53
CA TYR A 41 5.98 5.93 -8.53
C TYR A 41 5.66 7.30 -7.92
N ILE A 42 4.79 7.36 -6.91
CA ILE A 42 4.45 8.61 -6.22
C ILE A 42 5.67 9.18 -5.50
N LEU A 43 6.44 8.34 -4.80
CA LEU A 43 7.66 8.77 -4.10
C LEU A 43 8.69 9.35 -5.07
N GLU A 44 8.93 8.67 -6.20
CA GLU A 44 9.83 9.14 -7.26
C GLU A 44 9.34 10.46 -7.87
N TRP A 45 8.04 10.54 -8.20
CA TRP A 45 7.44 11.72 -8.82
C TRP A 45 7.60 12.99 -7.97
N PHE A 46 7.47 12.85 -6.65
CA PHE A 46 7.62 13.97 -5.72
C PHE A 46 9.05 14.12 -5.16
N GLY A 47 10.00 13.27 -5.57
CA GLY A 47 11.39 13.30 -5.10
C GLY A 47 11.53 13.05 -3.59
N ILE A 48 10.66 12.23 -3.03
CA ILE A 48 10.60 11.94 -1.60
C ILE A 48 11.63 10.86 -1.28
N PRO A 49 12.63 11.13 -0.43
CA PRO A 49 13.71 10.18 -0.12
C PRO A 49 13.29 9.17 0.95
N ILE A 50 12.17 8.48 0.72
CA ILE A 50 11.66 7.39 1.55
C ILE A 50 11.74 6.12 0.72
N ASP A 51 12.20 5.03 1.33
CA ASP A 51 12.22 3.72 0.67
C ASP A 51 10.79 3.20 0.48
N THR A 52 10.52 2.48 -0.61
CA THR A 52 9.16 1.98 -0.86
C THR A 52 8.71 0.99 0.22
N GLU A 53 9.60 0.15 0.76
CA GLU A 53 9.28 -0.77 1.86
C GLU A 53 8.93 0.00 3.14
N GLU A 54 9.63 1.12 3.40
CA GLU A 54 9.32 2.00 4.53
C GLU A 54 7.97 2.71 4.32
N ALA A 55 7.67 3.12 3.10
CA ALA A 55 6.41 3.77 2.75
C ALA A 55 5.19 2.85 2.90
N ILE A 56 5.37 1.54 2.74
CA ILE A 56 4.29 0.54 2.87
C ILE A 56 4.42 -0.32 4.14
N ARG A 57 5.10 0.19 5.18
CA ARG A 57 5.42 -0.54 6.40
C ARG A 57 4.21 -1.10 7.17
N GLU A 58 3.03 -0.50 7.01
CA GLU A 58 1.79 -0.91 7.68
C GLU A 58 1.04 -2.03 6.93
N ARG A 59 1.61 -2.58 5.84
CA ARG A 59 0.93 -3.59 5.04
C ARG A 59 0.83 -4.92 5.79
N ASP A 60 -0.31 -5.59 5.65
CA ASP A 60 -0.54 -6.90 6.28
C ASP A 60 -0.23 -8.10 5.35
N TRP A 61 0.33 -7.86 4.16
CA TRP A 61 0.61 -8.88 3.13
C TRP A 61 2.10 -9.09 2.79
#